data_AF-A0A1M8A6X6-F1
#
_entry.id   AF-A0A1M8A6X6-F1
#
_cell.length_a   1.000
_cell.length_b   1.000
_cell.length_c   1.000
_cell.angle_alpha   90.00
_cell.angle_beta   90.00
_cell.angle_gamma   90.00
#
_symmetry.space_group_name_H-M   'P 1'
#
loop_
_entity.id
_entity.type
_entity.pdbx_description
1 polymer ?
#
loop_
_entity_poly.entity_id
_entity_poly.type
_entity_poly.pdbx_seq_one_letter_code
_entity_poly.pdbx_strand_id
1 'polypeptide(L)'
;MGFRTGFVLASLLYITSSYDYPLLFHGQVSEAAVNKAISFYLSMYNAPLSVSVLIHTVFSIGMVGIVAKLVRWSENDKYFGTLSLLLYFGSVLMYVAVSIPNMRVLARPDEPSIVHRAVFDAESYRKVENYSFQPLSFQETASVVQVIGATNVIITAMLAGVLLMQLGEWYSIRLDRIAENKQRQESIAKLGAHRHDDKKVN
;
A
#
# COMPACT_ATOMS: atom_id res chain seq x y z
N MET A 1 -1.19 13.12 -16.62
CA MET A 1 0.22 12.71 -16.49
C MET A 1 0.22 11.44 -15.66
N GLY A 2 0.53 10.30 -16.28
CA GLY A 2 0.35 8.97 -15.66
C GLY A 2 1.57 8.56 -14.85
N PHE A 3 1.34 8.22 -13.58
CA PHE A 3 2.05 7.25 -12.75
C PHE A 3 3.49 6.88 -13.21
N ARG A 4 4.50 7.60 -12.72
CA ARG A 4 5.92 7.23 -12.91
C ARG A 4 6.65 6.84 -11.62
N THR A 5 5.98 6.85 -10.47
CA THR A 5 6.64 6.76 -9.14
C THR A 5 6.38 5.46 -8.37
N GLY A 6 5.76 4.43 -8.97
CA GLY A 6 5.33 3.22 -8.27
C GLY A 6 6.42 2.17 -7.94
N PHE A 7 7.68 2.37 -8.35
CA PHE A 7 8.68 1.30 -8.29
C PHE A 7 9.32 1.09 -6.89
N VAL A 8 9.44 2.14 -6.08
CA VAL A 8 10.25 2.09 -4.84
C VAL A 8 9.58 1.29 -3.72
N LEU A 9 8.27 1.47 -3.49
CA LEU A 9 7.54 0.75 -2.43
C LEU A 9 7.42 -0.75 -2.74
N ALA A 10 7.18 -1.09 -4.01
CA ALA A 10 7.09 -2.49 -4.43
C ALA A 10 8.43 -3.21 -4.23
N SER A 11 9.56 -2.55 -4.51
CA SER A 11 10.88 -3.13 -4.26
C SER A 11 11.19 -3.35 -2.78
N LEU A 12 10.80 -2.42 -1.91
CA LEU A 12 11.00 -2.58 -0.46
C LEU A 12 10.17 -3.74 0.09
N LEU A 13 8.88 -3.83 -0.27
CA LEU A 13 7.99 -4.92 0.16
C LEU A 13 8.42 -6.29 -0.37
N TYR A 14 9.05 -6.32 -1.55
CA TYR A 14 9.66 -7.55 -2.07
C TYR A 14 10.89 -7.99 -1.25
N ILE A 15 11.68 -7.05 -0.72
CA ILE A 15 12.80 -7.39 0.18
C ILE A 15 12.25 -7.94 1.50
N THR A 16 11.24 -7.30 2.09
CA THR A 16 10.64 -7.77 3.35
C THR A 16 10.02 -9.16 3.21
N SER A 17 9.46 -9.50 2.04
CA SER A 17 8.85 -10.82 1.81
C SER A 17 9.82 -11.99 1.97
N SER A 18 11.13 -11.77 1.77
CA SER A 18 12.17 -12.79 2.00
C SER A 18 12.31 -13.20 3.48
N TYR A 19 11.89 -12.32 4.40
CA TYR A 19 11.89 -12.56 5.85
C TYR A 19 10.49 -12.93 6.35
N ASP A 20 9.44 -12.43 5.70
CA ASP A 20 8.05 -12.66 6.11
C ASP A 20 7.53 -14.04 5.69
N TYR A 21 7.91 -14.50 4.49
CA TYR A 21 7.38 -15.76 3.95
C TYR A 21 7.68 -16.99 4.83
N PRO A 22 8.91 -17.14 5.39
CA PRO A 22 9.20 -18.18 6.37
C PRO A 22 8.33 -18.15 7.64
N LEU A 23 7.87 -16.97 8.05
CA LEU A 23 7.11 -16.80 9.30
C LEU A 23 5.61 -17.08 9.15
N LEU A 24 5.06 -16.86 7.95
CA LEU A 24 3.63 -16.85 7.70
C LEU A 24 3.11 -18.11 7.01
N PHE A 25 3.91 -18.67 6.09
CA PHE A 25 3.45 -19.71 5.18
C PHE A 25 4.10 -21.07 5.41
N HIS A 26 4.95 -21.19 6.44
CA HIS A 26 5.47 -22.48 6.90
C HIS A 26 4.74 -22.92 8.18
N GLY A 27 4.39 -24.21 8.26
CA GLY A 27 3.54 -24.72 9.34
C GLY A 27 4.14 -24.63 10.74
N GLN A 28 5.45 -24.85 10.88
CA GLN A 28 6.17 -24.63 12.15
C GLN A 28 7.19 -23.52 11.97
N VAL A 29 7.01 -22.43 12.71
CA VAL A 29 7.94 -21.30 12.67
C VAL A 29 9.22 -21.67 13.41
N SER A 30 10.32 -21.68 12.67
CA SER A 30 11.63 -21.96 13.28
C SER A 30 12.13 -20.74 14.04
N GLU A 31 12.79 -20.98 15.16
CA GLU A 31 13.45 -19.93 15.93
C GLU A 31 14.49 -19.17 15.09
N ALA A 32 15.18 -19.87 14.19
CA ALA A 32 16.11 -19.25 13.25
C ALA A 32 15.42 -18.24 12.31
N ALA A 33 14.21 -18.53 11.83
CA ALA A 33 13.45 -17.62 11.00
C ALA A 33 13.01 -16.37 11.79
N VAL A 34 12.54 -16.57 13.03
CA VAL A 34 12.18 -15.48 13.95
C VAL A 34 13.38 -14.57 14.20
N ASN A 35 14.52 -15.13 14.61
CA ASN A 35 15.73 -14.36 14.90
C ASN A 35 16.26 -13.59 13.68
N LYS A 36 16.18 -14.19 12.48
CA LYS A 36 16.54 -13.53 11.23
C LYS A 36 15.61 -12.35 10.93
N ALA A 37 14.31 -12.51 11.11
CA ALA A 37 13.33 -11.44 10.92
C ALA A 37 13.49 -10.32 11.95
N ILE A 38 13.70 -10.64 13.24
CA ILE A 38 13.99 -9.67 14.29
C ILE A 38 15.20 -8.82 13.90
N SER A 39 16.31 -9.47 13.51
CA SER A 39 17.54 -8.79 13.11
C SER A 39 17.31 -7.84 11.93
N PHE A 40 16.53 -8.28 10.94
CA PHE A 40 16.17 -7.45 9.79
C PHE A 40 15.31 -6.24 10.19
N TYR A 41 14.21 -6.45 10.92
CA TYR A 41 13.32 -5.36 11.32
C TYR A 41 13.98 -4.36 12.27
N LEU A 42 14.85 -4.82 13.17
CA LEU A 42 15.67 -3.94 14.00
C LEU A 42 16.67 -3.15 13.18
N SER A 43 17.27 -3.74 12.13
CA SER A 43 18.18 -2.99 11.26
C SER A 43 17.44 -1.91 10.46
N MET A 44 16.20 -2.16 10.05
CA MET A 44 15.34 -1.14 9.43
C MET A 44 14.94 -0.05 10.42
N TYR A 45 14.56 -0.43 11.64
CA TYR A 45 14.17 0.53 12.68
C TYR A 45 15.34 1.45 13.08
N ASN A 46 16.54 0.89 13.18
CA ASN A 46 17.76 1.61 13.54
C ASN A 46 18.48 2.23 12.33
N ALA A 47 17.88 2.17 11.13
CA ALA A 47 18.48 2.74 9.93
C ALA A 47 18.68 4.26 10.08
N PRO A 48 19.66 4.86 9.36
CA PRO A 48 19.85 6.30 9.37
C PRO A 48 18.56 7.06 9.03
N LEU A 49 18.40 8.26 9.58
CA LEU A 49 17.20 9.09 9.41
C LEU A 49 16.77 9.23 7.94
N SER A 50 17.74 9.29 7.02
CA SER A 50 17.49 9.37 5.57
C SER A 50 16.61 8.24 5.05
N VAL A 51 16.77 7.01 5.56
CA VAL A 51 15.96 5.85 5.15
C VAL A 51 14.51 6.02 5.62
N SER A 52 14.31 6.42 6.88
CA SER A 52 12.97 6.69 7.40
C SER A 52 12.30 7.83 6.65
N VAL A 53 13.00 8.94 6.44
CA VAL A 53 12.48 10.09 5.68
C VAL A 53 12.10 9.68 4.25
N LEU A 54 12.93 8.88 3.57
CA LEU A 54 12.64 8.38 2.23
C LEU A 54 11.32 7.59 2.21
N ILE A 55 11.14 6.61 3.11
CA ILE A 55 9.93 5.78 3.16
C ILE A 55 8.68 6.64 3.36
N HIS A 56 8.70 7.52 4.37
CA HIS A 56 7.57 8.40 4.66
C HIS A 56 7.29 9.40 3.52
N THR A 57 8.33 9.88 2.85
CA THR A 57 8.20 10.77 1.70
C THR A 57 7.52 10.06 0.53
N VAL A 58 7.90 8.83 0.24
CA VAL A 58 7.27 8.05 -0.85
C VAL A 58 5.80 7.78 -0.54
N PHE A 59 5.46 7.43 0.71
CA PHE A 59 4.06 7.31 1.14
C PHE A 59 3.29 8.63 1.04
N SER A 60 3.90 9.74 1.44
CA SER A 60 3.26 11.06 1.41
C SER A 60 3.01 11.56 -0.02
N ILE A 61 4.00 11.40 -0.91
CA ILE A 61 3.88 11.78 -2.33
C ILE A 61 2.79 10.95 -3.03
N GLY A 62 2.73 9.64 -2.76
CA GLY A 62 1.68 8.80 -3.34
C GLY A 62 0.27 9.24 -2.90
N MET A 63 0.10 9.59 -1.62
CA MET A 63 -1.16 10.12 -1.09
C MET A 63 -1.56 11.42 -1.79
N VAL A 64 -0.65 12.39 -1.81
CA VAL A 64 -0.88 13.70 -2.43
C VAL A 64 -1.21 13.53 -3.92
N GLY A 65 -0.54 12.61 -4.61
CA GLY A 65 -0.81 12.32 -6.02
C GLY A 65 -2.24 11.83 -6.28
N ILE A 66 -2.76 10.91 -5.46
CA ILE A 66 -4.13 10.40 -5.60
C ILE A 66 -5.14 11.49 -5.22
N VAL A 67 -4.92 12.22 -4.11
CA VAL A 67 -5.81 13.30 -3.67
C VAL A 67 -5.87 14.43 -4.71
N ALA A 68 -4.72 14.87 -5.24
CA ALA A 68 -4.67 15.91 -6.26
C ALA A 68 -5.41 15.51 -7.55
N LYS A 69 -5.39 14.21 -7.89
CA LYS A 69 -6.14 13.67 -9.03
C LYS A 69 -7.65 13.76 -8.80
N LEU A 70 -8.12 13.41 -7.59
CA LEU A 70 -9.54 13.44 -7.23
C LEU A 70 -10.18 14.83 -7.27
N VAL A 71 -9.41 15.91 -7.17
CA VAL A 71 -9.93 17.29 -7.27
C VAL A 71 -10.64 17.55 -8.61
N ARG A 72 -10.29 16.83 -9.69
CA ARG A 72 -10.94 16.98 -11.00
C ARG A 72 -12.31 16.30 -11.09
N TRP A 73 -12.62 15.38 -10.17
CA TRP A 73 -13.88 14.65 -10.04
C TRP A 73 -14.51 14.20 -11.37
N SER A 74 -13.76 13.51 -12.22
CA SER A 74 -14.31 12.93 -13.46
C SER A 74 -15.16 11.68 -13.18
N GLU A 75 -15.97 11.24 -14.16
CA GLU A 75 -16.76 9.99 -14.04
C GLU A 75 -15.90 8.78 -13.70
N ASN A 76 -14.70 8.70 -14.27
CA ASN A 76 -13.76 7.61 -14.00
C ASN A 76 -13.14 7.71 -12.59
N ASP A 77 -12.97 8.92 -12.05
CA ASP A 77 -12.42 9.13 -10.71
C ASP A 77 -13.40 8.67 -9.61
N LYS A 78 -14.71 8.70 -9.86
CA LYS A 78 -15.73 8.30 -8.86
C LYS A 78 -15.50 6.89 -8.34
N TYR A 79 -15.17 5.95 -9.22
CA TYR A 79 -14.96 4.55 -8.87
C TYR A 79 -13.48 4.20 -8.74
N PHE A 80 -12.71 4.41 -9.80
CA PHE A 80 -11.30 4.02 -9.82
C PHE A 80 -10.44 4.89 -8.89
N GLY A 81 -10.69 6.20 -8.89
CA GLY A 81 -10.00 7.16 -8.02
C GLY A 81 -10.34 6.94 -6.54
N THR A 82 -11.62 6.88 -6.19
CA THR A 82 -12.08 6.70 -4.80
C THR A 82 -11.60 5.38 -4.21
N LEU A 83 -11.72 4.26 -4.94
CA LEU A 83 -11.24 2.96 -4.46
C LEU A 83 -9.72 2.93 -4.33
N SER A 84 -8.99 3.56 -5.27
CA SER A 84 -7.54 3.72 -5.14
C SER A 84 -7.16 4.51 -3.90
N LEU A 85 -7.87 5.60 -3.59
CA LEU A 85 -7.63 6.38 -2.38
C LEU A 85 -7.88 5.56 -1.11
N LEU A 86 -8.98 4.82 -1.06
CA LEU A 86 -9.31 3.96 0.09
C LEU A 86 -8.23 2.90 0.33
N LEU A 87 -7.83 2.18 -0.73
CA LEU A 87 -6.78 1.16 -0.65
C LEU A 87 -5.43 1.76 -0.25
N TYR A 88 -5.08 2.92 -0.81
CA TYR A 88 -3.83 3.59 -0.48
C TYR A 88 -3.83 4.09 0.97
N PHE A 89 -4.91 4.71 1.42
CA PHE A 89 -5.07 5.18 2.79
C PHE A 89 -5.04 4.04 3.79
N GLY A 90 -5.74 2.94 3.52
CA GLY A 90 -5.66 1.75 4.36
C GLY A 90 -4.24 1.18 4.43
N SER A 91 -3.47 1.21 3.34
CA SER A 91 -2.05 0.79 3.37
C SER A 91 -1.18 1.67 4.28
N VAL A 92 -1.42 2.99 4.29
CA VAL A 92 -0.74 3.94 5.18
C VAL A 92 -1.13 3.70 6.63
N LEU A 93 -2.42 3.46 6.91
CA LEU A 93 -2.89 3.15 8.26
C LEU A 93 -2.25 1.86 8.79
N MET A 94 -2.19 0.81 7.97
CA MET A 94 -1.52 -0.44 8.35
C MET A 94 -0.03 -0.21 8.69
N TYR A 95 0.67 0.61 7.90
CA TYR A 95 2.05 0.97 8.19
C TYR A 95 2.21 1.74 9.52
N VAL A 96 1.41 2.80 9.72
CA VAL A 96 1.54 3.67 10.89
C VAL A 96 1.02 3.03 12.18
N ALA A 97 -0.11 2.32 12.11
CA ALA A 97 -0.79 1.77 13.29
C ALA A 97 -0.29 0.39 13.69
N VAL A 98 0.34 -0.37 12.78
CA VAL A 98 0.79 -1.75 13.05
C VAL A 98 2.29 -1.88 12.87
N SER A 99 2.85 -1.57 11.70
CA SER A 99 4.28 -1.79 11.44
C SER A 99 5.17 -0.95 12.37
N ILE A 100 4.89 0.35 12.55
CA ILE A 100 5.72 1.23 13.39
C ILE A 100 5.69 0.82 14.88
N PRO A 101 4.53 0.64 15.55
CA PRO A 101 4.49 0.20 16.94
C PRO A 101 5.18 -1.15 17.17
N ASN A 102 5.02 -2.09 16.25
CA ASN A 102 5.65 -3.40 16.35
C ASN A 102 7.17 -3.34 16.19
N MET A 103 7.70 -2.50 15.28
CA MET A 103 9.16 -2.29 15.21
C MET A 103 9.70 -1.61 16.47
N ARG A 104 8.93 -0.70 17.10
CA ARG A 104 9.32 -0.06 18.36
C ARG A 104 9.39 -1.04 19.52
N VAL A 105 8.43 -1.96 19.64
CA VAL A 105 8.44 -2.95 20.73
C VAL A 105 9.57 -3.96 20.59
N LEU A 106 9.97 -4.32 19.36
CA LEU A 106 11.17 -5.14 19.14
C LEU A 106 12.43 -4.46 19.68
N ALA A 107 12.54 -3.14 19.54
CA ALA A 107 13.70 -2.38 20.00
C ALA A 107 13.69 -2.10 21.51
N ARG A 108 12.50 -2.07 22.13
CA ARG A 108 12.30 -1.75 23.55
C ARG A 108 11.22 -2.67 24.17
N PRO A 109 11.52 -3.97 24.31
CA PRO A 109 10.55 -4.96 24.78
C PRO A 109 10.23 -4.83 26.27
N ASP A 110 11.02 -4.06 27.01
CA ASP A 110 10.96 -3.82 28.45
C ASP A 110 10.24 -2.51 28.83
N GLU A 111 9.78 -1.72 27.85
CA GLU A 111 9.09 -0.45 28.11
C GLU A 111 7.55 -0.62 28.07
N PRO A 112 6.84 -0.52 29.20
CA PRO A 112 5.40 -0.79 29.25
C PRO A 112 4.60 0.07 28.27
N SER A 113 4.94 1.36 28.16
CA SER A 113 4.21 2.31 27.30
C SER A 113 4.24 1.91 25.81
N ILE A 114 5.31 1.23 25.38
CA ILE A 114 5.51 0.78 24.00
C ILE A 114 4.84 -0.57 23.80
N VAL A 115 4.99 -1.50 24.75
CA VAL A 115 4.36 -2.82 24.69
C VAL A 115 2.84 -2.72 24.56
N HIS A 116 2.18 -1.84 25.32
CA HIS A 116 0.72 -1.65 25.26
C HIS A 116 0.22 -1.07 23.93
N ARG A 117 1.09 -0.50 23.10
CA ARG A 117 0.73 0.08 21.79
C ARG A 117 1.02 -0.87 20.63
N ALA A 118 1.78 -1.93 20.87
CA ALA A 118 2.07 -2.92 19.85
C ALA A 118 0.87 -3.85 19.62
N VAL A 119 0.82 -4.44 18.44
CA VAL A 119 -0.21 -5.39 18.01
C VAL A 119 0.43 -6.75 17.86
N PHE A 120 0.12 -7.66 18.78
CA PHE A 120 0.66 -9.02 18.79
C PHE A 120 -0.28 -9.96 19.55
N ASP A 121 -0.04 -11.27 19.43
CA ASP A 121 -0.77 -12.22 20.26
C ASP A 121 -0.14 -12.27 21.65
N ALA A 122 -0.74 -11.51 22.57
CA ALA A 122 -0.28 -11.40 23.95
C ALA A 122 -0.62 -12.66 24.75
N GLU A 123 0.27 -13.05 25.65
CA GLU A 123 0.01 -14.15 26.56
C GLU A 123 -1.13 -13.82 27.54
N SER A 124 -1.78 -14.86 28.06
CA SER A 124 -2.97 -14.72 28.92
C SER A 124 -2.73 -13.85 30.15
N TYR A 125 -1.50 -13.84 30.69
CA TYR A 125 -1.18 -13.02 31.86
C TYR A 125 -1.24 -11.52 31.57
N ARG A 126 -1.08 -11.05 30.32
CA ARG A 126 -1.22 -9.62 29.98
C ARG A 126 -2.67 -9.17 29.77
N LYS A 127 -3.61 -10.12 29.69
CA LYS A 127 -5.03 -9.86 29.38
C LYS A 127 -5.88 -9.61 30.64
N VAL A 128 -5.26 -9.37 31.80
CA VAL A 128 -5.92 -9.11 33.09
C VAL A 128 -5.64 -7.70 33.61
N GLU A 129 -6.57 -7.14 34.39
CA GLU A 129 -6.63 -5.70 34.73
C GLU A 129 -5.45 -5.18 35.58
N ASN A 130 -4.64 -6.05 36.20
CA ASN A 130 -3.50 -5.65 37.06
C ASN A 130 -2.34 -6.64 36.96
N TYR A 131 -1.93 -6.99 35.74
CA TYR A 131 -0.80 -7.89 35.57
C TYR A 131 0.53 -7.23 35.98
N SER A 132 1.45 -8.03 36.50
CA SER A 132 2.83 -7.58 36.74
C SER A 132 3.56 -7.50 35.40
N PHE A 133 4.05 -6.31 35.04
CA PHE A 133 4.74 -6.12 33.78
C PHE A 133 5.97 -7.03 33.67
N GLN A 134 6.09 -7.69 32.53
CA GLN A 134 7.27 -8.46 32.13
C GLN A 134 7.67 -8.03 30.71
N PRO A 135 8.97 -8.07 30.36
CA PRO A 135 9.39 -7.90 28.97
C PRO A 135 8.74 -8.95 28.06
N LEU A 136 8.70 -8.70 26.74
CA LEU A 136 8.15 -9.65 25.77
C LEU A 136 8.80 -11.03 25.91
N SER A 137 7.97 -12.07 25.98
CA SER A 137 8.46 -13.44 25.86
C SER A 137 8.92 -13.71 24.41
N PHE A 138 9.62 -14.84 24.21
CA PHE A 138 10.01 -15.24 22.86
C PHE A 138 8.78 -15.47 21.96
N GLN A 139 7.71 -16.05 22.52
CA GLN A 139 6.45 -16.33 21.83
C GLN A 139 5.77 -15.03 21.41
N GLU A 140 5.71 -14.04 22.30
CA GLU A 140 5.17 -12.70 21.98
C GLU A 140 6.05 -11.99 20.95
N THR A 141 7.37 -12.13 21.04
CA THR A 141 8.29 -11.56 20.05
C THR A 141 8.12 -12.20 18.66
N ALA A 142 7.91 -13.52 18.62
CA ALA A 142 7.62 -14.25 17.39
C ALA A 142 6.29 -13.77 16.77
N SER A 143 5.25 -13.58 17.60
CA SER A 143 3.97 -13.07 17.11
C SER A 143 4.07 -11.62 16.63
N VAL A 144 4.89 -10.77 17.26
CA VAL A 144 5.19 -9.40 16.78
C VAL A 144 5.75 -9.42 15.35
N VAL A 145 6.79 -10.22 15.07
CA VAL A 145 7.39 -10.27 13.71
C VAL A 145 6.45 -10.89 12.68
N GLN A 146 5.61 -11.86 13.09
CA GLN A 146 4.55 -12.39 12.24
C GLN A 146 3.52 -11.32 11.89
N VAL A 147 3.07 -10.51 12.86
CA VAL A 147 2.13 -9.41 12.61
C VAL A 147 2.75 -8.37 11.67
N ILE A 148 4.03 -8.04 11.80
CA ILE A 148 4.71 -7.15 10.84
C ILE A 148 4.67 -7.76 9.43
N GLY A 149 5.02 -9.05 9.30
CA GLY A 149 5.01 -9.71 7.99
C GLY A 149 3.61 -9.80 7.38
N ALA A 150 2.60 -10.16 8.16
CA ALA A 150 1.21 -10.18 7.71
C ALA A 150 0.75 -8.78 7.26
N THR A 151 1.17 -7.75 7.98
CA THR A 151 0.92 -6.35 7.62
C THR A 151 1.56 -5.98 6.27
N ASN A 152 2.80 -6.41 6.00
CA ASN A 152 3.44 -6.18 4.71
C ASN A 152 2.70 -6.89 3.56
N VAL A 153 2.17 -8.10 3.79
CA VAL A 153 1.34 -8.81 2.81
C VAL A 153 0.06 -8.03 2.51
N ILE A 154 -0.63 -7.53 3.55
CA ILE A 154 -1.83 -6.70 3.40
C ILE A 154 -1.51 -5.41 2.63
N ILE A 155 -0.46 -4.68 3.02
CA ILE A 155 -0.01 -3.46 2.34
C ILE A 155 0.30 -3.76 0.87
N THR A 156 1.00 -4.86 0.58
CA THR A 156 1.32 -5.27 -0.79
C THR A 156 0.05 -5.51 -1.60
N ALA A 157 -0.92 -6.24 -1.05
CA ALA A 157 -2.20 -6.50 -1.72
C ALA A 157 -2.99 -5.20 -1.97
N MET A 158 -3.03 -4.28 -1.00
CA MET A 158 -3.70 -2.99 -1.15
C MET A 158 -3.04 -2.13 -2.23
N LEU A 159 -1.70 -2.03 -2.22
CA LEU A 159 -0.96 -1.27 -3.23
C LEU A 159 -1.06 -1.91 -4.63
N ALA A 160 -1.07 -3.25 -4.73
CA ALA A 160 -1.37 -3.93 -5.98
C ALA A 160 -2.79 -3.61 -6.47
N GLY A 161 -3.77 -3.55 -5.56
CA GLY A 161 -5.12 -3.09 -5.86
C GLY A 161 -5.16 -1.65 -6.39
N VAL A 162 -4.37 -0.73 -5.81
CA VAL A 162 -4.21 0.63 -6.34
C VAL A 162 -3.68 0.59 -7.77
N LEU A 163 -2.61 -0.17 -8.04
CA LEU A 163 -2.05 -0.30 -9.38
C LEU A 163 -3.08 -0.85 -10.38
N LEU A 164 -3.83 -1.88 -10.00
CA LEU A 164 -4.89 -2.45 -10.82
C LEU A 164 -5.97 -1.40 -11.15
N MET A 165 -6.40 -0.60 -10.17
CA MET A 165 -7.37 0.47 -10.40
C MET A 165 -6.83 1.57 -11.30
N GLN A 166 -5.57 2.00 -11.11
CA GLN A 166 -4.97 3.02 -11.96
C GLN A 166 -4.78 2.55 -13.42
N LEU A 167 -4.46 1.26 -13.62
CA LEU A 167 -4.40 0.65 -14.95
C LEU A 167 -5.80 0.51 -15.58
N GLY A 168 -6.79 0.11 -14.78
CA GLY A 168 -8.19 0.02 -15.21
C GLY A 168 -8.73 1.37 -15.68
N GLU A 169 -8.46 2.43 -14.91
CA GLU A 169 -8.86 3.78 -15.28
C GLU A 169 -8.19 4.25 -16.57
N TRP A 170 -6.88 4.01 -16.70
CA TRP A 170 -6.15 4.35 -17.93
C TRP A 170 -6.73 3.61 -19.15
N TYR A 171 -7.08 2.34 -18.98
CA TYR A 171 -7.69 1.54 -20.03
C TYR A 171 -9.07 2.07 -20.40
N SER A 172 -9.91 2.40 -19.41
CA SER A 172 -11.24 3.00 -19.61
C SER A 172 -11.15 4.30 -20.40
N ILE A 173 -10.31 5.25 -19.97
CA ILE A 173 -10.10 6.53 -20.65
C ILE A 173 -9.61 6.33 -22.09
N ARG A 174 -8.76 5.32 -22.32
CA ARG A 174 -8.26 5.01 -23.65
C ARG A 174 -9.37 4.51 -24.57
N LEU A 175 -10.26 3.66 -24.08
CA LEU A 175 -11.42 3.19 -24.84
C LEU A 175 -12.37 4.34 -25.19
N ASP A 176 -12.70 5.19 -24.21
CA ASP A 176 -13.56 6.36 -24.41
C ASP A 176 -13.01 7.29 -25.50
N ARG A 177 -11.70 7.56 -25.46
CA ARG A 177 -11.02 8.40 -26.46
C ARG A 177 -11.07 7.78 -27.86
N ILE A 178 -10.93 6.47 -27.98
CA ILE A 178 -11.01 5.78 -29.28
C ILE A 178 -12.44 5.90 -29.83
N ALA A 179 -13.45 5.72 -28.99
CA ALA A 179 -14.85 5.86 -29.38
C ALA A 179 -15.20 7.29 -29.81
N GLU A 180 -14.78 8.30 -29.03
CA GLU A 180 -14.99 9.72 -29.34
C GLU A 180 -14.32 10.12 -30.67
N ASN A 181 -13.08 9.68 -30.90
CA ASN A 181 -12.37 9.95 -32.15
C ASN A 181 -13.07 9.34 -33.37
N LYS A 182 -13.63 8.13 -33.22
CA LYS A 182 -14.40 7.48 -34.29
C LYS A 182 -15.67 8.27 -34.61
N GLN A 183 -16.43 8.67 -33.59
CA GLN A 183 -17.62 9.52 -33.76
C GLN A 183 -17.28 10.85 -34.41
N ARG A 184 -16.16 11.47 -34.01
CA ARG A 184 -15.69 12.72 -34.61
C ARG A 184 -15.37 12.55 -36.10
N GLN A 185 -14.69 11.48 -36.49
CA GLN A 185 -14.41 11.18 -37.90
C GLN A 185 -15.70 10.95 -38.71
N GLU A 186 -16.66 10.20 -38.18
CA GLU A 186 -17.95 9.98 -38.82
C GLU A 186 -18.74 11.28 -39.02
N SER A 187 -18.73 12.17 -38.02
CA SER A 187 -19.38 13.49 -38.12
C SER A 187 -18.75 14.38 -39.18
N ILE A 188 -17.41 14.41 -39.28
CA ILE A 188 -16.68 15.19 -40.30
C ILE A 188 -16.96 14.63 -41.70
N ALA A 189 -17.00 13.31 -41.84
CA ALA A 189 -17.31 12.65 -43.11
C ALA A 189 -18.73 13.00 -43.59
N LYS A 190 -19.73 12.97 -42.69
CA LYS A 190 -21.12 13.38 -43.01
C LYS A 190 -21.23 14.85 -43.41
N LEU A 191 -20.56 15.75 -42.68
CA LEU A 191 -20.53 17.18 -43.01
C LEU A 191 -19.83 17.46 -44.34
N GLY A 192 -18.77 16.71 -44.66
CA GLY A 192 -18.08 16.77 -45.95
C GLY A 192 -18.93 16.28 -47.12
N ALA A 193 -19.70 15.21 -46.92
CA ALA A 193 -20.63 14.69 -47.92
C ALA A 193 -21.75 15.70 -48.23
N HIS A 194 -22.39 16.28 -47.19
CA HIS A 194 -23.41 17.31 -47.37
C HIS A 194 -22.91 18.53 -48.17
N ARG A 195 -21.70 19.03 -47.87
CA ARG A 195 -21.09 20.13 -48.63
C ARG A 195 -20.81 19.78 -50.09
N HIS A 196 -20.56 18.51 -50.40
CA HIS A 196 -20.31 18.06 -51.76
C HIS A 196 -21.61 17.96 -52.56
N ASP A 197 -22.70 17.55 -51.94
CA ASP A 197 -24.01 17.48 -52.57
C ASP A 197 -24.57 18.89 -52.86
N ASP A 198 -24.43 19.84 -51.93
CA ASP A 198 -24.84 21.25 -52.15
C ASP A 198 -24.13 21.91 -53.34
N LYS A 199 -22.88 21.51 -53.63
CA LYS A 199 -22.12 22.02 -54.78
C LYS A 199 -22.52 21.41 -56.12
N LYS A 200 -23.24 20.28 -56.15
CA LYS A 200 -23.72 19.66 -57.39
C LYS A 200 -25.09 20.18 -57.83
N VAL A 201 -25.82 20.85 -56.94
CA VAL A 201 -27.18 21.36 -57.17
C VAL A 201 -27.18 22.83 -57.64
N ASN A 202 -26.05 23.52 -57.52
CA ASN A 202 -25.78 24.83 -58.15
C ASN A 202 -24.94 24.68 -59.41
#